data_AF-A0A607PLE3-F1
#
_entry.id   AF-A0A607PLE3-F1
#
_cell.length_a   1.000
_cell.length_b   1.000
_cell.length_c   1.000
_cell.angle_alpha   90.00
_cell.angle_beta   90.00
_cell.angle_gamma   90.00
#
_symmetry.space_group_name_H-M   'P 1'
#
loop_
_entity.id
_entity.type
_entity.pdbx_description
1 polymer ?
#
loop_
_entity_poly.entity_id
_entity_poly.type
_entity_poly.pdbx_seq_one_letter_code
_entity_poly.pdbx_strand_id
1 'polypeptide(L)'
;MMVIALAATLILYAYWYTCRATALDEKEKLSKITIDYLNDDTAPSKMKDMAYFSYLGAGKWWFFPTVCLLAPIVLLLTKEKHPAPSNQLINKGDKVSFQDVMDSVVSVNMKRHPVISICFAAIAILLSIVAILTKVAFGGIKKIPSFSSSILHVIDFMHTLGKKSHS
;
A
#
# COMPACT_ATOMS: atom_id res chain seq x y z
N MET A 1 4.10 -11.55 40.81
CA MET A 1 3.55 -11.78 39.46
C MET A 1 2.42 -10.80 39.09
N MET A 2 1.45 -10.54 39.97
CA MET A 2 0.35 -9.59 39.71
C MET A 2 0.81 -8.16 39.35
N VAL A 3 1.81 -7.63 40.06
CA VAL A 3 2.38 -6.29 39.80
C VAL A 3 3.04 -6.21 38.41
N ILE A 4 3.74 -7.27 38.00
CA ILE A 4 4.39 -7.35 36.67
C ILE A 4 3.32 -7.40 35.57
N ALA A 5 2.25 -8.17 35.77
CA ALA A 5 1.14 -8.25 34.82
C ALA A 5 0.41 -6.89 34.68
N LEU A 6 0.17 -6.18 35.78
CA LEU A 6 -0.40 -4.84 35.78
C LEU A 6 0.50 -3.84 35.03
N ALA A 7 1.80 -3.84 35.33
CA ALA A 7 2.76 -2.96 34.66
C ALA A 7 2.83 -3.25 33.15
N ALA A 8 2.89 -4.52 32.75
CA ALA A 8 2.91 -4.91 31.34
C ALA A 8 1.62 -4.49 30.61
N THR A 9 0.46 -4.64 31.25
CA THR A 9 -0.83 -4.23 30.68
C THR A 9 -0.89 -2.72 30.46
N LEU A 10 -0.43 -1.93 31.44
CA LEU A 10 -0.38 -0.47 31.31
C LEU A 10 0.56 -0.02 30.19
N ILE A 11 1.73 -0.65 30.06
CA ILE A 11 2.69 -0.36 28.99
C ILE A 11 2.08 -0.67 27.62
N LEU A 12 1.45 -1.84 27.47
CA LEU A 12 0.80 -2.24 26.22
C LEU A 12 -0.34 -1.29 25.86
N TYR A 13 -1.14 -0.87 26.84
CA TYR A 13 -2.23 0.09 26.63
C TYR A 13 -1.70 1.46 26.24
N ALA A 14 -0.69 1.98 26.95
CA ALA A 14 -0.07 3.27 26.64
C ALA A 14 0.55 3.28 25.24
N TYR A 15 1.23 2.19 24.85
CA TYR A 15 1.74 2.00 23.50
C TYR A 15 0.61 2.00 22.47
N TRP A 16 -0.43 1.18 22.67
CA TRP A 16 -1.57 1.10 21.75
C TRP A 16 -2.28 2.44 21.58
N TYR A 17 -2.50 3.16 22.69
CA TYR A 17 -3.14 4.46 22.70
C TYR A 17 -2.31 5.50 21.94
N THR A 18 -1.00 5.55 22.20
CA THR A 18 -0.09 6.51 21.53
C THR A 18 -0.04 6.27 20.02
N CYS A 19 0.03 5.01 19.58
CA CYS A 19 -0.04 4.65 18.16
C CYS A 19 -1.37 5.06 17.52
N ARG A 20 -2.49 4.93 18.25
CA ARG A 20 -3.81 5.34 17.75
C ARG A 20 -3.97 6.85 17.69
N ALA A 21 -3.51 7.56 18.71
CA ALA A 21 -3.58 9.02 18.78
C ALA A 21 -2.76 9.66 17.65
N THR A 22 -1.49 9.24 17.49
CA THR A 22 -0.61 9.77 16.43
C THR A 22 -1.06 9.41 15.01
N ALA A 23 -1.80 8.32 14.84
CA ALA A 23 -2.35 7.94 13.54
C ALA A 23 -3.62 8.73 13.16
N LEU A 24 -4.24 9.48 14.08
CA LEU A 24 -5.42 10.30 13.75
C LEU A 24 -5.06 11.46 12.84
N ASP A 25 -3.96 12.16 13.12
CA ASP A 25 -3.50 13.29 12.31
C ASP A 25 -3.18 12.84 10.86
N GLU A 26 -2.50 11.70 10.72
CA GLU A 26 -2.21 11.11 9.40
C GLU A 26 -3.48 10.65 8.68
N LYS A 27 -4.51 10.19 9.41
CA LYS A 27 -5.80 9.82 8.83
C LYS A 27 -6.56 11.04 8.33
N GLU A 28 -6.53 12.14 9.08
CA GLU A 28 -7.13 13.38 8.66
C GLU A 28 -6.45 13.88 7.38
N LYS A 29 -5.11 13.86 7.35
CA LYS A 29 -4.32 14.20 6.17
C LYS A 29 -4.68 13.29 4.98
N LEU A 30 -4.74 11.98 5.19
CA LEU A 30 -5.13 11.02 4.16
C LEU A 30 -6.53 11.33 3.60
N SER A 31 -7.49 11.68 4.46
CA SER A 31 -8.84 12.03 4.01
C SER A 31 -8.85 13.25 3.09
N LYS A 32 -8.10 14.30 3.45
CA LYS A 32 -7.98 15.53 2.64
C LYS A 32 -7.35 15.23 1.28
N ILE A 33 -6.18 14.58 1.27
CA ILE A 33 -5.45 14.21 0.05
C ILE A 33 -6.31 13.32 -0.86
N THR A 34 -7.05 12.37 -0.28
CA THR A 34 -7.93 11.49 -1.07
C THR A 34 -9.10 12.25 -1.68
N ILE A 35 -9.75 13.14 -0.91
CA ILE A 35 -10.84 13.98 -1.41
C ILE A 35 -10.36 14.88 -2.55
N ASP A 36 -9.19 15.52 -2.39
CA ASP A 36 -8.60 16.38 -3.40
C ASP A 36 -8.29 15.59 -4.70
N TYR A 37 -7.75 14.38 -4.58
CA TYR A 37 -7.50 13.50 -5.72
C TYR A 37 -8.78 13.03 -6.42
N LEU A 38 -9.83 12.69 -5.65
CA LEU A 38 -11.11 12.25 -6.19
C LEU A 38 -11.86 13.38 -6.91
N ASN A 39 -11.69 14.62 -6.46
CA ASN A 39 -12.28 15.81 -7.08
C ASN A 39 -11.48 16.35 -8.27
N ASP A 40 -10.31 15.79 -8.56
CA ASP A 40 -9.48 16.22 -9.69
C ASP A 40 -9.99 15.63 -11.01
N ASP A 41 -10.55 16.47 -11.90
CA ASP A 41 -11.08 16.03 -13.20
C ASP A 41 -10.01 15.46 -14.16
N THR A 42 -8.73 15.74 -13.91
CA THR A 42 -7.61 15.22 -14.72
C THR A 42 -7.19 13.81 -14.33
N ALA A 43 -7.59 13.34 -13.13
CA ALA A 43 -7.24 12.02 -12.63
C ALA A 43 -8.09 10.91 -13.31
N PRO A 44 -7.46 9.82 -13.82
CA PRO A 44 -8.18 8.73 -14.45
C PRO A 44 -9.19 8.07 -13.49
N SER A 45 -10.41 7.78 -13.98
CA SER A 45 -11.47 7.14 -13.17
C SER A 45 -11.01 5.85 -12.51
N LYS A 46 -10.25 5.01 -13.22
CA LYS A 46 -9.67 3.78 -12.68
C LYS A 46 -8.75 4.03 -11.47
N MET A 47 -7.96 5.10 -11.48
CA MET A 47 -7.06 5.46 -10.37
C MET A 47 -7.85 6.04 -9.19
N LYS A 48 -8.96 6.74 -9.45
CA LYS A 48 -9.87 7.22 -8.39
C LYS A 48 -10.51 6.06 -7.63
N ASP A 49 -10.98 5.03 -8.33
CA ASP A 49 -11.51 3.80 -7.72
C ASP A 49 -10.46 3.12 -6.81
N MET A 50 -9.23 3.04 -7.29
CA MET A 50 -8.10 2.49 -6.53
C MET A 50 -7.76 3.34 -5.30
N ALA A 51 -7.72 4.66 -5.43
CA ALA A 51 -7.45 5.59 -4.34
C ALA A 51 -8.52 5.45 -3.24
N TYR A 52 -9.79 5.38 -3.65
CA TYR A 52 -10.91 5.17 -2.73
C TYR A 52 -10.83 3.80 -2.02
N PHE A 53 -10.53 2.73 -2.76
CA PHE A 53 -10.35 1.41 -2.16
C PHE A 53 -9.20 1.38 -1.15
N SER A 54 -8.06 1.97 -1.48
CA SER A 54 -6.91 2.08 -0.59
C SER A 54 -7.20 2.92 0.65
N TYR A 55 -7.98 3.99 0.51
CA TYR A 55 -8.47 4.80 1.63
C TYR A 55 -9.31 3.97 2.62
N LEU A 56 -10.29 3.20 2.11
CA LEU A 56 -11.10 2.29 2.94
C LEU A 56 -10.23 1.20 3.61
N GLY A 57 -9.21 0.73 2.89
CA GLY A 57 -8.25 -0.26 3.35
C GLY A 57 -7.31 0.23 4.45
N ALA A 58 -6.87 1.49 4.40
CA ALA A 58 -5.93 2.09 5.36
C ALA A 58 -6.39 2.00 6.83
N GLY A 59 -7.70 1.86 7.03
CA GLY A 59 -8.31 1.66 8.34
C GLY A 59 -8.12 0.25 8.94
N LYS A 60 -7.65 -0.74 8.18
CA LYS A 60 -7.66 -2.16 8.55
C LYS A 60 -6.24 -2.68 8.75
N TRP A 61 -6.02 -3.36 9.88
CA TRP A 61 -4.69 -3.88 10.28
C TRP A 61 -4.10 -4.90 9.30
N TRP A 62 -4.95 -5.61 8.56
CA TRP A 62 -4.54 -6.62 7.57
C TRP A 62 -4.25 -6.04 6.18
N PHE A 63 -4.74 -4.83 5.87
CA PHE A 63 -4.65 -4.27 4.51
C PHE A 63 -3.21 -4.12 4.04
N PHE A 64 -2.38 -3.44 4.84
CA PHE A 64 -0.98 -3.21 4.50
C PHE A 64 -0.16 -4.52 4.40
N PRO A 65 -0.24 -5.47 5.36
CA PRO A 65 0.34 -6.80 5.19
C PRO A 65 -0.06 -7.51 3.90
N THR A 66 -1.35 -7.48 3.53
CA THR A 66 -1.83 -8.12 2.31
C THR A 66 -1.21 -7.47 1.07
N VAL A 67 -1.15 -6.14 1.01
CA VAL A 67 -0.50 -5.42 -0.10
C VAL A 67 0.98 -5.77 -0.19
N CYS A 68 1.70 -5.79 0.94
CA CYS A 68 3.11 -6.16 1.03
C CYS A 68 3.40 -7.59 0.51
N LEU A 69 2.54 -8.55 0.83
CA LEU A 69 2.69 -9.94 0.36
C LEU A 69 2.31 -10.10 -1.11
N LEU A 70 1.30 -9.38 -1.59
CA LEU A 70 0.86 -9.47 -2.98
C LEU A 70 1.80 -8.75 -3.95
N ALA A 71 2.48 -7.69 -3.52
CA ALA A 71 3.50 -6.96 -4.29
C ALA A 71 4.48 -7.82 -5.10
N PRO A 72 5.27 -8.70 -4.46
CA PRO A 72 6.21 -9.57 -5.16
C PRO A 72 5.52 -10.62 -6.05
N ILE A 73 4.33 -11.10 -5.67
CA ILE A 73 3.59 -12.11 -6.44
C ILE A 73 3.12 -11.51 -7.76
N VAL A 74 2.53 -10.33 -7.71
CA VAL A 74 2.09 -9.62 -8.92
C VAL A 74 3.29 -9.25 -9.78
N LEU A 75 4.39 -8.83 -9.17
CA LEU A 75 5.67 -8.65 -9.87
C LEU A 75 6.09 -9.86 -10.68
N LEU A 76 5.96 -11.08 -10.15
CA LEU A 76 6.28 -12.31 -10.86
C LEU A 76 5.29 -12.63 -11.99
N LEU A 77 4.00 -12.46 -11.74
CA LEU A 77 2.93 -12.88 -12.66
C LEU A 77 2.68 -11.90 -13.81
N THR A 78 3.00 -10.62 -13.64
CA THR A 78 2.78 -9.62 -14.68
C THR A 78 3.72 -9.90 -15.86
N LYS A 79 3.18 -10.34 -16.99
CA LYS A 79 3.89 -10.41 -18.27
C LYS A 79 4.04 -8.99 -18.81
N GLU A 80 5.22 -8.62 -19.31
CA GLU A 80 5.54 -7.29 -19.91
C GLU A 80 4.75 -6.98 -21.21
N LYS A 81 3.50 -7.48 -21.36
CA LYS A 81 2.66 -7.23 -22.54
C LYS A 81 2.13 -5.80 -22.61
N HIS A 82 2.14 -5.07 -21.49
CA HIS A 82 1.90 -3.64 -21.48
C HIS A 82 3.17 -2.96 -20.96
N PRO A 83 3.69 -1.94 -21.66
CA PRO A 83 4.69 -1.08 -21.04
C PRO A 83 4.11 -0.61 -19.71
N ALA A 84 4.93 -0.66 -18.65
CA ALA A 84 4.56 -0.09 -17.36
C ALA A 84 3.81 1.22 -17.62
N PRO A 85 2.60 1.44 -17.05
CA PRO A 85 1.90 2.71 -17.24
C PRO A 85 2.93 3.79 -16.95
N SER A 86 3.23 4.62 -17.95
CA SER A 86 4.33 5.58 -17.84
C SER A 86 4.15 6.33 -16.52
N ASN A 87 5.24 6.67 -15.81
CA ASN A 87 5.13 7.41 -14.54
C ASN A 87 4.20 8.64 -14.66
N GLN A 88 4.03 9.18 -15.87
CA GLN A 88 3.06 10.22 -16.23
C GLN A 88 1.58 9.81 -16.04
N LEU A 89 1.18 8.57 -16.34
CA LEU A 89 -0.19 8.07 -16.16
C LEU A 89 -0.52 7.76 -14.69
N ILE A 90 0.49 7.33 -13.92
CA ILE A 90 0.37 7.07 -12.48
C ILE A 90 0.27 8.38 -11.70
N ASN A 91 1.09 9.38 -12.06
CA ASN A 91 1.09 10.67 -11.39
C ASN A 91 0.12 11.68 -12.02
N LYS A 92 -0.91 11.22 -12.73
CA LYS A 92 -1.96 12.12 -13.24
C LYS A 92 -2.82 12.63 -12.10
N GLY A 93 -2.69 13.93 -11.85
CA GLY A 93 -3.46 14.80 -10.99
C GLY A 93 -2.75 16.15 -10.98
N ASP A 94 -3.49 17.22 -11.18
CA ASP A 94 -2.94 18.57 -11.39
C ASP A 94 -2.43 19.16 -10.07
N LYS A 95 -3.07 18.78 -8.95
CA LYS A 95 -2.71 19.24 -7.59
C LYS A 95 -2.19 18.15 -6.67
N VAL A 96 -2.67 16.92 -6.84
CA VAL A 96 -2.35 15.77 -5.98
C VAL A 96 -2.12 14.57 -6.88
N SER A 97 -1.02 13.85 -6.70
CA SER A 97 -0.74 12.63 -7.47
C SER A 97 -1.33 11.39 -6.77
N PHE A 98 -1.59 10.33 -7.53
CA PHE A 98 -1.99 9.04 -6.95
C PHE A 98 -0.95 8.51 -5.94
N GLN A 99 0.33 8.80 -6.21
CA GLN A 99 1.44 8.44 -5.33
C GLN A 99 1.31 9.12 -3.96
N ASP A 100 0.90 10.38 -3.89
CA ASP A 100 0.68 11.09 -2.62
C ASP A 100 -0.42 10.42 -1.77
N VAL A 101 -1.48 9.93 -2.42
CA VAL A 101 -2.53 9.15 -1.74
C VAL A 101 -1.93 7.87 -1.16
N MET A 102 -1.16 7.11 -1.95
CA MET A 102 -0.57 5.86 -1.49
C MET A 102 0.46 6.07 -0.37
N ASP A 103 1.31 7.08 -0.47
CA ASP A 103 2.29 7.43 0.56
C ASP A 103 1.59 7.81 1.87
N SER A 104 0.47 8.54 1.79
CA SER A 104 -0.36 8.86 2.96
C SER A 104 -1.03 7.60 3.57
N VAL A 105 -1.48 6.65 2.74
CA VAL A 105 -1.99 5.34 3.21
C VAL A 105 -0.91 4.56 3.95
N VAL A 106 0.32 4.54 3.44
CA VAL A 106 1.48 3.90 4.11
C VAL A 106 1.76 4.58 5.44
N SER A 107 1.76 5.92 5.49
CA SER A 107 1.99 6.72 6.71
C SER A 107 0.99 6.36 7.82
N VAL A 108 -0.30 6.30 7.49
CA VAL A 108 -1.36 5.88 8.44
C VAL A 108 -1.08 4.49 9.01
N ASN A 109 -0.68 3.53 8.17
CA ASN A 109 -0.40 2.17 8.62
C ASN A 109 0.87 2.11 9.49
N MET A 110 1.92 2.83 9.12
CA MET A 110 3.18 2.92 9.88
C MET A 110 2.98 3.54 11.26
N LYS A 111 2.14 4.57 11.40
CA LYS A 111 1.82 5.15 12.71
C LYS A 111 0.93 4.25 13.56
N ARG A 112 -0.09 3.63 12.94
CA ARG A 112 -1.10 2.87 13.66
C ARG A 112 -0.64 1.46 14.06
N HIS A 113 0.20 0.84 13.24
CA HIS A 113 0.66 -0.54 13.40
C HIS A 113 2.16 -0.67 13.10
N PRO A 114 3.05 0.08 13.79
CA PRO A 114 4.46 0.23 13.40
C PRO A 114 5.21 -1.10 13.32
N VAL A 115 5.03 -1.99 14.31
CA VAL A 115 5.72 -3.30 14.32
C VAL A 115 5.31 -4.14 13.11
N ILE A 116 4.00 -4.30 12.88
CA ILE A 116 3.48 -5.11 11.77
C ILE A 116 3.93 -4.50 10.44
N SER A 117 3.78 -3.18 10.28
CA SER A 117 4.13 -2.50 9.05
C SER A 117 5.62 -2.58 8.73
N ILE A 118 6.51 -2.42 9.70
CA ILE A 118 7.97 -2.56 9.48
C ILE A 118 8.33 -3.99 9.10
N CYS A 119 7.79 -4.99 9.82
CA CYS A 119 8.06 -6.40 9.51
C CYS A 119 7.60 -6.78 8.09
N PHE A 120 6.37 -6.43 7.72
CA PHE A 120 5.83 -6.77 6.40
C PHE A 120 6.48 -5.95 5.27
N ALA A 121 6.89 -4.71 5.53
CA ALA A 121 7.66 -3.93 4.56
C ALA A 121 9.03 -4.57 4.29
N ALA A 122 9.74 -5.02 5.33
CA ALA A 122 11.01 -5.73 5.18
C ALA A 122 10.85 -7.04 4.39
N ILE A 123 9.81 -7.83 4.72
CA ILE A 123 9.46 -9.05 3.99
C ILE A 123 9.15 -8.74 2.52
N ALA A 124 8.38 -7.69 2.24
CA ALA A 124 8.03 -7.29 0.88
C ALA A 124 9.28 -6.93 0.07
N ILE A 125 10.24 -6.21 0.65
CA ILE A 125 11.52 -5.88 0.01
C ILE A 125 12.30 -7.16 -0.32
N LEU A 126 12.46 -8.07 0.65
CA LEU A 126 13.16 -9.34 0.43
C LEU A 126 12.50 -10.18 -0.67
N LEU A 127 11.18 -10.34 -0.62
CA LEU A 127 10.44 -11.08 -1.64
C LEU A 127 10.50 -10.42 -3.01
N SER A 128 10.53 -9.08 -3.08
CA SER A 128 10.65 -8.34 -4.34
C SER A 128 12.02 -8.52 -4.96
N ILE A 129 13.09 -8.53 -4.16
CA ILE A 129 14.45 -8.85 -4.61
C ILE A 129 14.49 -10.27 -5.18
N VAL A 130 13.94 -11.25 -4.46
CA VAL A 130 13.85 -12.64 -4.94
C VAL A 130 13.06 -12.71 -6.25
N ALA A 131 11.91 -12.04 -6.34
CA ALA A 131 11.09 -12.01 -7.54
C ALA A 131 11.82 -11.45 -8.77
N ILE A 132 12.56 -10.35 -8.60
CA ILE A 132 13.38 -9.75 -9.66
C ILE A 132 14.49 -10.72 -10.07
N LEU A 133 15.22 -11.30 -9.12
CA LEU A 133 16.28 -12.27 -9.39
C LEU A 133 15.76 -13.50 -10.12
N THR A 134 14.60 -14.05 -9.71
CA THR A 134 13.93 -15.15 -10.40
C THR A 134 13.60 -14.77 -11.84
N LYS A 135 12.98 -13.60 -12.08
CA LYS A 135 12.66 -13.17 -13.45
C LYS A 135 13.90 -12.96 -14.32
N VAL A 136 15.01 -12.47 -13.75
CA VAL A 136 16.30 -12.35 -14.46
C VAL A 136 16.88 -13.73 -14.79
N ALA A 137 16.89 -14.65 -13.83
CA ALA A 137 17.45 -16.00 -13.99
C ALA A 137 16.68 -16.87 -15.00
N PHE A 138 15.36 -16.75 -15.05
CA PHE A 138 14.50 -17.47 -16.00
C PHE A 138 14.35 -16.77 -17.36
N GLY A 139 15.21 -15.79 -17.68
CA GLY A 139 15.23 -15.12 -18.98
C GLY A 139 14.01 -14.25 -19.30
N GLY A 140 13.23 -13.90 -18.29
CA GLY A 140 11.96 -13.16 -18.42
C GLY A 140 12.09 -11.64 -18.40
N ILE A 141 13.29 -11.08 -18.26
CA ILE A 141 13.53 -9.63 -18.24
C ILE A 141 14.77 -9.28 -19.09
N LYS A 142 14.59 -8.43 -20.11
CA LYS A 142 15.67 -7.63 -20.72
C LYS A 142 15.87 -6.26 -20.04
N LYS A 143 14.92 -5.79 -19.20
CA LYS A 143 14.98 -4.51 -18.45
C LYS A 143 14.27 -4.58 -17.09
N ILE A 144 14.99 -4.25 -16.02
CA ILE A 144 14.50 -4.28 -14.62
C ILE A 144 13.21 -3.41 -14.49
N PRO A 145 12.05 -3.99 -14.10
CA PRO A 145 10.83 -3.22 -13.88
C PRO A 145 10.97 -2.34 -12.63
N SER A 146 10.46 -1.11 -12.69
CA SER A 146 10.52 -0.18 -11.55
C SER A 146 9.59 -0.64 -10.43
N PHE A 147 10.03 -0.49 -9.18
CA PHE A 147 9.27 -0.85 -7.98
C PHE A 147 7.90 -0.14 -7.90
N SER A 148 7.78 1.07 -8.46
CA SER A 148 6.53 1.83 -8.52
C SER A 148 5.46 1.16 -9.41
N SER A 149 5.85 0.61 -10.57
CA SER A 149 4.93 -0.10 -11.47
C SER A 149 4.33 -1.35 -10.81
N SER A 150 5.11 -2.00 -9.97
CA SER A 150 4.75 -3.22 -9.24
C SER A 150 3.62 -3.00 -8.24
N ILE A 151 3.73 -1.93 -7.44
CA ILE A 151 2.72 -1.54 -6.46
C ILE A 151 1.38 -1.29 -7.17
N LEU A 152 1.42 -0.70 -8.35
CA LEU A 152 0.21 -0.37 -9.10
C LEU A 152 -0.55 -1.59 -9.61
N HIS A 153 0.17 -2.60 -10.12
CA HIS A 153 -0.45 -3.85 -10.56
C HIS A 153 -1.09 -4.63 -9.40
N VAL A 154 -0.57 -4.48 -8.18
CA VAL A 154 -1.12 -5.13 -6.99
C VAL A 154 -2.46 -4.55 -6.62
N ILE A 155 -2.53 -3.23 -6.63
CA ILE A 155 -3.77 -2.51 -6.36
C ILE A 155 -4.80 -2.87 -7.44
N ASP A 156 -4.39 -3.04 -8.71
CA ASP A 156 -5.28 -3.45 -9.80
C ASP A 156 -5.83 -4.87 -9.63
N PHE A 157 -4.95 -5.78 -9.22
CA PHE A 157 -5.30 -7.16 -8.96
C PHE A 157 -6.27 -7.28 -7.78
N MET A 158 -6.00 -6.57 -6.68
CA MET A 158 -6.88 -6.53 -5.51
C MET A 158 -8.25 -5.93 -5.83
N HIS A 159 -8.30 -4.84 -6.61
CA HIS A 159 -9.54 -4.23 -7.04
C HIS A 159 -10.38 -5.18 -7.94
N THR A 160 -9.71 -5.89 -8.85
CA THR A 160 -10.37 -6.86 -9.74
C THR A 160 -10.94 -8.05 -8.98
N LEU A 161 -10.22 -8.55 -7.96
CA LEU A 161 -10.72 -9.61 -7.07
C LEU A 161 -11.92 -9.14 -6.23
N GLY A 162 -11.89 -7.89 -5.74
CA GLY A 162 -13.00 -7.29 -5.00
C GLY A 162 -14.29 -7.20 -5.83
N LYS A 163 -14.18 -6.81 -7.12
CA LYS A 163 -15.34 -6.78 -8.04
C LYS A 163 -15.93 -8.16 -8.32
N LYS A 164 -15.08 -9.19 -8.39
CA LYS A 164 -15.52 -10.58 -8.65
C LYS A 164 -16.22 -11.24 -7.46
N SER A 165 -15.99 -10.74 -6.23
CA SER A 165 -16.61 -11.27 -5.02
C SER A 165 -18.00 -10.70 -4.72
N HIS A 166 -18.44 -9.67 -5.47
CA HIS A 166 -19.74 -9.00 -5.32
C HIS A 166 -20.70 -9.27 -6.51
N SER A 167 -20.39 -10.23 -7.37
CA SER A 167 -21.27 -10.79 -8.40
C SER A 167 -21.54 -12.25 -8.11
#